data_AF-A0A821GFJ9-F1
#
_entry.id   AF-A0A821GFJ9-F1
#
_cell.length_a   1.000
_cell.length_b   1.000
_cell.length_c   1.000
_cell.angle_alpha   90.00
_cell.angle_beta   90.00
_cell.angle_gamma   90.00
#
_symmetry.space_group_name_H-M   'P 1'
#
loop_
_entity.id
_entity.type
_entity.pdbx_description
1 polymer ?
#
loop_
_entity_poly.entity_id
_entity_poly.type
_entity_poly.pdbx_seq_one_letter_code
_entity_poly.pdbx_strand_id
1 'polypeptide(L)' 'CSDLAGYFEEGTGHTCETYIDYGFCNGTSVVATSGIDSAAAQQNCCACGNYL' A
#
# COMPACT_ATOMS: atom_id res chain seq x y z
N CYS A 1 -6.10 -8.15 6.19
CA CYS A 1 -6.20 -7.29 5.01
C CYS A 1 -7.67 -7.12 4.71
N SER A 2 -8.21 -6.00 5.16
CA SER A 2 -9.59 -5.64 4.83
C SER A 2 -9.46 -4.68 3.67
N ASP A 3 -9.87 -5.14 2.51
CA ASP A 3 -9.82 -4.40 1.26
C ASP A 3 -10.63 -3.10 1.40
N LEU A 4 -9.98 -1.96 1.25
CA LEU A 4 -10.63 -0.66 1.23
C LEU A 4 -10.39 -0.04 -0.14
N ALA A 5 -11.36 -0.19 -1.02
CA ALA A 5 -11.45 0.64 -2.21
C ALA A 5 -11.32 2.12 -1.80
N GLY A 6 -10.29 2.80 -2.30
CA GLY A 6 -9.98 4.18 -1.94
C GLY A 6 -9.09 4.34 -0.70
N TYR A 7 -8.24 3.36 -0.37
CA TYR A 7 -7.26 3.50 0.71
C TYR A 7 -6.45 4.80 0.60
N PHE A 8 -6.44 5.54 1.70
CA PHE A 8 -5.74 6.79 1.90
C PHE A 8 -5.07 6.76 3.29
N GLU A 9 -3.76 6.94 3.32
CA GLU A 9 -2.99 6.98 4.56
C GLU A 9 -3.15 8.36 5.21
N GLU A 10 -3.95 8.43 6.27
CA GLU A 10 -4.05 9.65 7.07
C GLU A 10 -2.68 9.99 7.69
N GLY A 11 -2.19 11.20 7.41
CA GLY A 11 -0.92 11.72 7.91
C GLY A 11 0.13 11.94 6.83
N THR A 12 0.26 11.03 5.87
CA THR A 12 1.16 11.20 4.70
C THR A 12 0.40 11.56 3.43
N GLY A 13 -0.90 11.25 3.38
CA GLY A 13 -1.74 11.45 2.20
C GLY A 13 -1.46 10.47 1.06
N HIS A 14 -0.70 9.41 1.32
CA HIS A 14 -0.38 8.41 0.32
C HIS A 14 -1.59 7.51 0.03
N THR A 15 -1.79 7.19 -1.23
CA THR A 15 -2.80 6.24 -1.71
C THR A 15 -2.14 4.97 -2.18
N CYS A 16 -2.95 3.96 -2.48
CA CYS A 16 -2.48 2.75 -3.14
C CYS A 16 -1.64 2.99 -4.39
N GLU A 17 -2.03 3.95 -5.24
CA GLU A 17 -1.25 4.32 -6.42
C GLU A 17 0.12 4.86 -6.04
N THR A 18 0.22 5.68 -4.99
CA THR A 18 1.51 6.21 -4.53
C THR A 18 2.43 5.09 -4.03
N TYR A 19 1.86 4.10 -3.34
CA TYR A 19 2.59 2.92 -2.86
C TYR A 19 3.10 2.01 -3.99
N ILE A 20 2.34 1.90 -5.08
CA ILE A 20 2.76 1.18 -6.30
C ILE A 20 3.84 1.98 -7.03
N ASP A 21 3.65 3.29 -7.20
CA ASP A 21 4.59 4.18 -7.90
C ASP A 21 5.95 4.24 -7.20
N TYR A 22 5.95 4.26 -5.86
CA TYR A 22 7.16 4.17 -5.03
C TYR A 22 7.81 2.78 -5.02
N GLY A 23 7.16 1.77 -5.62
CA GLY A 23 7.68 0.41 -5.70
C GLY A 23 7.64 -0.34 -4.37
N PHE A 24 6.78 0.06 -3.43
CA PHE A 24 6.54 -0.70 -2.20
C PHE A 24 5.63 -1.90 -2.44
N CYS A 25 4.71 -1.77 -3.40
CA CYS A 25 3.68 -2.76 -3.69
C CYS A 25 3.74 -3.27 -5.13
N ASN A 26 3.50 -4.57 -5.31
CA ASN A 26 3.16 -5.19 -6.58
C ASN A 26 1.84 -5.95 -6.41
N GLY A 27 0.73 -5.34 -6.86
CA GLY A 27 -0.62 -5.79 -6.53
C GLY A 27 -0.86 -5.79 -5.02
N THR A 28 -1.29 -6.92 -4.47
CA THR A 28 -1.50 -7.13 -3.02
C THR A 28 -0.22 -7.35 -2.21
N SER A 29 0.92 -7.50 -2.87
CA SER A 29 2.14 -7.99 -2.24
C SER A 29 3.15 -6.86 -1.99
N VAL A 30 3.78 -6.87 -0.82
CA VAL A 30 4.90 -5.98 -0.50
C VAL A 30 6.15 -6.50 -1.19
N VAL A 31 6.84 -5.63 -1.93
CA VAL A 31 8.11 -5.95 -2.60
C VAL A 31 9.28 -5.16 -2.03
N ALA A 32 9.02 -4.05 -1.35
CA ALA A 32 10.04 -3.26 -0.65
C ALA A 32 9.45 -2.61 0.62
N THR A 33 10.28 -2.48 1.66
CA THR A 33 9.94 -1.82 2.94
C THR A 33 10.97 -0.78 3.37
N SER A 34 11.94 -0.44 2.50
CA SER A 34 12.97 0.55 2.85
C SER A 34 12.36 1.94 2.97
N GLY A 35 12.30 2.47 4.19
CA GLY A 35 11.73 3.79 4.47
C GLY A 35 10.27 3.77 4.94
N ILE A 36 9.69 2.58 5.16
CA ILE A 36 8.37 2.41 5.76
C ILE A 36 8.37 1.25 6.74
N ASP A 37 7.48 1.30 7.74
CA ASP A 37 7.21 0.14 8.58
C ASP A 37 6.68 -1.05 7.77
N SER A 38 7.26 -2.24 7.98
CA SER A 38 6.92 -3.44 7.22
C SER A 38 5.46 -3.87 7.41
N ALA A 39 4.87 -3.66 8.60
CA ALA A 39 3.48 -4.00 8.85
C ALA A 39 2.54 -2.99 8.17
N ALA A 40 2.91 -1.70 8.18
CA ALA A 40 2.20 -0.68 7.41
C ALA A 40 2.23 -1.00 5.92
N ALA A 41 3.40 -1.30 5.35
CA ALA A 41 3.52 -1.71 3.95
C ALA A 41 2.62 -2.91 3.62
N GLN A 42 2.58 -3.92 4.49
CA GLN A 42 1.78 -5.12 4.28
C GLN A 42 0.27 -4.86 4.36
N GLN A 43 -0.14 -3.98 5.27
CA GLN A 43 -1.52 -3.55 5.36
C GLN A 43 -1.92 -2.71 4.14
N ASN A 44 -1.03 -1.83 3.69
CA ASN A 44 -1.25 -0.89 2.60
C ASN A 44 -1.29 -1.60 1.25
N CYS A 45 -0.26 -2.37 0.90
CA CYS A 45 -0.25 -3.15 -0.36
C CYS A 45 -1.44 -4.09 -0.45
N CYS A 46 -1.82 -4.72 0.66
CA CYS A 46 -2.95 -5.61 0.62
C CYS A 46 -4.29 -4.87 0.47
N ALA A 47 -4.44 -3.67 1.05
CA ALA A 47 -5.61 -2.82 0.82
C ALA A 47 -5.75 -2.38 -0.66
N CYS A 48 -4.67 -2.45 -1.45
CA CYS A 48 -4.64 -2.13 -2.88
C CYS A 48 -5.09 -3.27 -3.79
N GLY A 49 -5.42 -4.44 -3.23
CA GLY A 49 -5.62 -5.69 -3.96
C GLY A 49 -6.75 -5.75 -4.97
N ASN A 50 -7.72 -4.84 -4.90
CA ASN A 50 -8.87 -4.80 -5.82
C ASN A 50 -8.87 -3.60 -6.79
N TYR A 51 -7.77 -2.82 -6.91
CA TYR A 51 -7.68 -1.70 -7.86
C TYR A 51 -7.12 -2.09 -9.25
N LEU A 52 -6.85 -3.39 -9.49
CA LEU A 52 -6.36 -3.93 -10.76
C LEU A 52 -7.35 -4.91 -11.39
#